data_AF-A0A7M2QXI7-F1
#
_entry.id   AF-A0A7M2QXI7-F1
#
_cell.length_a   1.000
_cell.length_b   1.000
_cell.length_c   1.000
_cell.angle_alpha   90.00
_cell.angle_beta   90.00
_cell.angle_gamma   90.00
#
_symmetry.space_group_name_H-M   'P 1'
#
loop_
_entity.id
_entity.type
_entity.pdbx_description
1 polymer ?
#
loop_
_entity_poly.entity_id
_entity_poly.type
_entity_poly.pdbx_seq_one_letter_code
_entity_poly.pdbx_strand_id
1 'polypeptide(L)'
;MNNHLQTLSKLPRVLAHQDLSRQNMFINTYQGAEKVLTLIDWQFLSISGLGEDLGKLYGVAMSQGNIQSNQGDNYQKLLFKNYIEGLKDAGWNGDIALPRYGFCASVALRSAWEVPKLIKLAASSEIDLDVIENLTRIVSIQMDLGVEADSLMREVNLWEQEFIK
;
A
#
# COMPACT_ATOMS: atom_id res chain seq x y z
N MET A 1 10.16 13.08 16.51
CA MET A 1 8.83 13.43 15.96
C MET A 1 9.11 14.08 14.60
N ASN A 2 9.11 13.41 13.43
CA ASN A 2 8.55 12.14 12.98
C ASN A 2 9.52 11.41 12.03
N ASN A 3 10.22 10.37 12.51
CA ASN A 3 11.21 9.64 11.71
C ASN A 3 10.60 9.06 10.42
N HIS A 4 9.37 8.54 10.47
CA HIS A 4 8.70 7.99 9.29
C HIS A 4 8.38 9.02 8.22
N LEU A 5 7.90 10.22 8.60
CA LEU A 5 7.61 11.28 7.63
C LEU A 5 8.90 11.74 6.94
N GLN A 6 9.98 11.85 7.69
CA GLN A 6 11.29 12.18 7.13
C GLN A 6 11.76 11.07 6.19
N THR A 7 11.69 9.80 6.58
CA THR A 7 12.11 8.69 5.71
C THR A 7 11.23 8.54 4.47
N LEU A 8 9.91 8.76 4.56
CA LEU A 8 9.02 8.79 3.40
C LEU A 8 9.41 9.89 2.41
N SER A 9 9.80 11.07 2.91
CA SER A 9 10.26 12.18 2.06
C SER A 9 11.55 11.87 1.29
N LYS A 10 12.33 10.86 1.72
CA LYS A 10 13.58 10.43 1.09
C LYS A 10 13.40 9.37 0.00
N LEU A 11 12.21 8.78 -0.13
CA LEU A 11 11.96 7.79 -1.16
C LEU A 11 12.12 8.39 -2.56
N PRO A 12 12.55 7.59 -3.56
CA PRO A 12 12.50 8.00 -4.96
C PRO A 12 11.10 8.50 -5.31
N ARG A 13 11.04 9.67 -5.95
CA ARG A 13 9.77 10.34 -6.25
C ARG A 13 9.22 9.86 -7.60
N VAL A 14 7.95 9.47 -7.59
CA VAL A 14 7.22 8.98 -8.77
C VAL A 14 5.94 9.76 -8.96
N LEU A 15 5.46 9.80 -10.20
CA LEU A 15 4.12 10.26 -10.51
C LEU A 15 3.13 9.19 -10.05
N ALA A 16 2.24 9.54 -9.12
CA ALA A 16 1.28 8.63 -8.51
C ALA A 16 -0.14 9.11 -8.79
N HIS A 17 -1.03 8.16 -9.03
CA HIS A 17 -2.44 8.43 -9.29
C HIS A 17 -3.15 8.93 -8.03
N GLN A 18 -2.72 8.46 -6.85
CA GLN A 18 -3.24 8.83 -5.52
C GLN A 18 -4.71 8.53 -5.29
N ASP A 19 -5.44 8.01 -6.25
CA ASP A 19 -6.80 7.49 -6.05
C ASP A 19 -7.01 6.13 -6.73
N LEU A 20 -6.00 5.27 -6.62
CA LEU A 20 -6.10 3.91 -7.14
C LEU A 20 -7.10 3.10 -6.31
N SER A 21 -8.23 2.82 -6.94
CA SER A 21 -9.25 1.92 -6.45
C SER A 21 -9.83 1.13 -7.63
N ARG A 22 -10.58 0.07 -7.34
CA ARG A 22 -11.27 -0.74 -8.36
C ARG A 22 -12.14 0.12 -9.30
N GLN A 23 -12.66 1.24 -8.83
CA GLN A 23 -13.57 2.12 -9.59
C GLN A 23 -12.83 2.91 -10.68
N ASN A 24 -11.53 3.13 -10.50
CA ASN A 24 -10.67 3.90 -11.42
C ASN A 24 -9.79 2.99 -12.30
N MET A 25 -10.02 1.67 -12.27
CA MET A 25 -9.22 0.65 -12.98
C MET A 25 -10.09 -0.16 -13.94
N PHE A 26 -9.73 -0.16 -15.22
CA PHE A 26 -10.40 -0.91 -16.27
C PHE A 26 -9.43 -1.87 -16.94
N ILE A 27 -9.80 -3.14 -17.06
CA ILE A 27 -9.04 -4.12 -17.84
C ILE A 27 -9.79 -4.37 -19.14
N ASN A 28 -9.25 -3.84 -20.23
CA ASN A 28 -9.82 -3.96 -21.56
C ASN A 28 -9.01 -4.96 -22.39
N THR A 29 -9.66 -5.62 -23.35
CA THR A 29 -8.96 -6.45 -24.33
C THR A 29 -8.98 -5.73 -25.67
N TYR A 30 -7.81 -5.43 -26.24
CA TYR A 30 -7.73 -4.84 -27.57
C TYR A 30 -7.52 -5.93 -28.62
N GLN A 31 -8.45 -6.02 -29.58
CA GLN A 31 -8.35 -6.86 -30.79
C GLN A 31 -7.80 -8.29 -30.55
N GLY A 32 -8.20 -8.91 -29.44
CA GLY A 32 -7.96 -10.34 -29.15
C GLY A 32 -6.57 -10.72 -28.64
N ALA A 33 -5.65 -9.79 -28.36
CA ALA A 33 -4.26 -10.17 -28.06
C ALA A 33 -3.74 -9.80 -26.66
N GLU A 34 -4.21 -8.73 -26.00
CA GLU A 34 -3.65 -8.36 -24.70
C GLU A 34 -4.65 -7.64 -23.78
N LYS A 35 -4.60 -7.99 -22.48
CA LYS A 35 -5.33 -7.28 -21.42
C LYS A 35 -4.57 -5.99 -21.09
N VAL A 36 -5.17 -4.85 -21.41
CA VAL A 36 -4.64 -3.51 -21.13
C VAL A 36 -5.30 -2.96 -19.87
N LEU A 37 -4.50 -2.58 -18.89
CA LEU A 37 -4.96 -1.81 -17.73
C LEU A 37 -5.05 -0.33 -18.10
N THR A 38 -6.24 0.27 -17.99
CA THR A 38 -6.49 1.69 -18.15
C THR A 38 -6.85 2.29 -16.79
N LEU A 39 -6.16 3.39 -16.44
CA LEU A 39 -6.45 4.18 -15.23
C LEU A 39 -7.14 5.48 -15.63
N ILE A 40 -8.21 5.83 -14.92
CA ILE A 40 -8.98 7.06 -15.15
C ILE A 40 -9.07 7.88 -13.87
N ASP A 41 -9.59 9.11 -14.00
CA ASP A 41 -9.80 10.02 -12.87
C ASP A 41 -8.50 10.41 -12.14
N TRP A 42 -7.65 11.13 -12.88
CA TRP A 42 -6.36 11.63 -12.42
C TRP A 42 -6.46 12.89 -11.56
N GLN A 43 -7.62 13.21 -10.97
CA GLN A 43 -7.83 14.47 -10.24
C GLN A 43 -6.91 14.64 -9.01
N PHE A 44 -6.47 13.54 -8.40
CA PHE A 44 -5.55 13.52 -7.25
C PHE A 44 -4.09 13.29 -7.62
N LEU A 45 -3.78 13.26 -8.92
CA LEU A 45 -2.43 13.04 -9.43
C LEU A 45 -1.41 13.92 -8.71
N SER A 46 -0.38 13.31 -8.15
CA SER A 46 0.70 14.05 -7.52
C SER A 46 1.99 13.24 -7.47
N ILE A 47 3.03 13.88 -6.95
CA ILE A 47 4.31 13.24 -6.72
C ILE A 47 4.27 12.50 -5.39
N SER A 48 4.49 11.18 -5.41
CA SER A 48 4.56 10.31 -4.23
C SER A 48 5.91 9.61 -4.12
N GLY A 49 6.22 9.04 -2.97
CA GLY A 49 7.34 8.13 -2.80
C GLY A 49 7.02 6.78 -3.42
N LEU A 50 8.05 6.13 -3.95
CA LEU A 50 7.94 4.82 -4.56
C LEU A 50 7.27 3.81 -3.61
N GLY A 51 6.28 3.05 -4.10
CA GLY A 51 5.51 2.08 -3.32
C GLY A 51 4.32 2.64 -2.51
N GLU A 52 4.24 3.97 -2.26
CA GLU A 52 3.16 4.56 -1.45
C GLU A 52 1.78 4.35 -2.07
N ASP A 53 1.64 4.57 -3.39
CA ASP A 53 0.36 4.44 -4.12
C ASP A 53 -0.11 2.96 -4.20
N LEU A 54 0.83 2.01 -4.21
CA LEU A 54 0.52 0.57 -4.13
C LEU A 54 0.00 0.19 -2.75
N GLY A 55 0.64 0.68 -1.69
CA GLY A 55 0.17 0.48 -0.32
C GLY A 55 -1.22 1.09 -0.12
N LYS A 56 -1.45 2.25 -0.75
CA LYS A 56 -2.77 2.88 -0.79
C LYS A 56 -3.78 1.96 -1.47
N LEU A 57 -3.52 1.46 -2.68
CA LEU A 57 -4.42 0.56 -3.40
C LEU A 57 -4.78 -0.68 -2.56
N TYR A 58 -3.77 -1.37 -2.01
CA TYR A 58 -3.99 -2.56 -1.18
C TYR A 58 -4.86 -2.25 0.04
N GLY A 59 -4.53 -1.20 0.79
CA GLY A 59 -5.28 -0.83 1.98
C GLY A 59 -6.73 -0.42 1.68
N VAL A 60 -7.00 0.28 0.57
CA VAL A 60 -8.38 0.61 0.14
C VAL A 60 -9.13 -0.66 -0.19
N ALA A 61 -8.51 -1.54 -0.97
CA ALA A 61 -9.13 -2.79 -1.40
C ALA A 61 -9.50 -3.68 -0.20
N MET A 62 -8.68 -3.72 0.85
CA MET A 62 -9.00 -4.40 2.11
C MET A 62 -10.17 -3.73 2.83
N SER A 63 -10.12 -2.40 3.05
CA SER A 63 -11.16 -1.64 3.75
C SER A 63 -12.53 -1.69 3.03
N GLN A 64 -12.53 -1.77 1.70
CA GLN A 64 -13.74 -1.86 0.87
C GLN A 64 -14.19 -3.30 0.61
N GLY A 65 -13.51 -4.31 1.18
CA GLY A 65 -13.84 -5.73 0.98
C GLY A 65 -13.64 -6.22 -0.45
N ASN A 66 -12.87 -5.50 -1.27
CA ASN A 66 -12.47 -5.98 -2.60
C ASN A 66 -11.43 -7.11 -2.49
N ILE A 67 -10.63 -7.08 -1.42
CA ILE A 67 -9.82 -8.21 -0.96
C ILE A 67 -10.42 -8.67 0.36
N GLN A 68 -10.79 -9.95 0.45
CA GLN A 68 -11.24 -10.53 1.71
C GLN A 68 -10.07 -10.60 2.70
N SER A 69 -10.32 -10.32 3.98
CA SER A 69 -9.24 -10.23 4.97
C SER A 69 -8.40 -11.51 5.10
N ASN A 70 -9.02 -12.68 4.88
CA ASN A 70 -8.34 -13.99 4.88
C ASN A 70 -7.43 -14.23 3.65
N GLN A 71 -7.55 -13.40 2.61
CA GLN A 71 -6.69 -13.40 1.42
C GLN A 71 -5.67 -12.25 1.45
N GLY A 72 -5.66 -11.43 2.52
CA GLY A 72 -4.83 -10.24 2.64
C GLY A 72 -3.36 -10.50 2.34
N ASP A 73 -2.77 -11.52 2.97
CA ASP A 73 -1.36 -11.89 2.78
C ASP A 73 -1.04 -12.31 1.35
N ASN A 74 -1.94 -13.07 0.72
CA ASN A 74 -1.77 -13.56 -0.63
C ASN A 74 -1.77 -12.40 -1.63
N TYR A 75 -2.76 -11.52 -1.54
CA TYR A 75 -2.84 -10.34 -2.42
C TYR A 75 -1.71 -9.35 -2.15
N GLN A 76 -1.29 -9.17 -0.90
CA GLN A 76 -0.13 -8.34 -0.57
C GLN A 76 1.12 -8.84 -1.31
N LYS A 77 1.43 -10.13 -1.20
CA LYS A 77 2.61 -10.75 -1.85
C LYS A 77 2.51 -10.66 -3.38
N LEU A 78 1.33 -10.93 -3.92
CA LEU A 78 1.09 -10.90 -5.36
C LEU A 78 1.22 -9.48 -5.93
N LEU A 79 0.57 -8.49 -5.31
CA LEU A 79 0.63 -7.08 -5.73
C LEU A 79 2.07 -6.56 -5.67
N PHE A 80 2.76 -6.80 -4.56
CA PHE A 80 4.14 -6.33 -4.40
C PHE A 80 5.09 -6.98 -5.40
N LYS A 81 4.98 -8.30 -5.61
CA LYS A 81 5.78 -9.00 -6.62
C LYS A 81 5.61 -8.40 -8.02
N ASN A 82 4.36 -8.26 -8.49
CA ASN A 82 4.08 -7.74 -9.83
C ASN A 82 4.47 -6.26 -9.96
N TYR A 83 4.38 -5.48 -8.87
CA TYR A 83 4.85 -4.10 -8.85
C TYR A 83 6.36 -4.01 -9.08
N ILE A 84 7.16 -4.86 -8.40
CA ILE A 84 8.61 -4.91 -8.60
C ILE A 84 8.97 -5.39 -10.01
N GLU A 85 8.26 -6.38 -10.56
CA GLU A 85 8.43 -6.81 -11.95
C GLU A 85 8.15 -5.65 -12.92
N GLY A 86 7.04 -4.94 -12.77
CA GLY A 86 6.71 -3.77 -13.59
C GLY A 86 7.70 -2.62 -13.46
N LEU A 87 8.27 -2.39 -12.27
CA LEU A 87 9.33 -1.39 -12.08
C LEU A 87 10.60 -1.77 -12.87
N LYS A 88 11.00 -3.04 -12.84
CA LYS A 88 12.16 -3.54 -13.61
C LYS A 88 11.93 -3.43 -15.12
N ASP A 89 10.74 -3.78 -15.59
CA ASP A 89 10.36 -3.66 -17.00
C ASP A 89 10.37 -2.18 -17.46
N ALA A 90 10.02 -1.26 -16.57
CA ALA A 90 10.14 0.19 -16.78
C ALA A 90 11.58 0.74 -16.63
N GLY A 91 12.57 -0.12 -16.36
CA GLY A 91 13.99 0.23 -16.26
C GLY A 91 14.48 0.63 -14.86
N TRP A 92 13.63 0.55 -13.84
CA TRP A 92 14.04 0.84 -12.46
C TRP A 92 14.71 -0.38 -11.80
N ASN A 93 15.96 -0.20 -11.38
CA ASN A 93 16.80 -1.25 -10.79
C ASN A 93 17.33 -0.87 -9.39
N GLY A 94 16.60 -0.02 -8.67
CA GLY A 94 16.98 0.41 -7.32
C GLY A 94 16.77 -0.68 -6.26
N ASP A 95 17.15 -0.36 -5.03
CA ASP A 95 16.98 -1.25 -3.88
C ASP A 95 15.48 -1.49 -3.58
N ILE A 96 15.06 -2.74 -3.51
CA ILE A 96 13.69 -3.19 -3.24
C ILE A 96 13.23 -2.78 -1.83
N ALA A 97 14.14 -2.51 -0.89
CA ALA A 97 13.79 -1.97 0.43
C ALA A 97 13.03 -0.64 0.32
N LEU A 98 13.32 0.19 -0.68
CA LEU A 98 12.68 1.49 -0.91
C LEU A 98 11.18 1.36 -1.23
N PRO A 99 10.74 0.66 -2.29
CA PRO A 99 9.33 0.44 -2.56
C PRO A 99 8.64 -0.38 -1.47
N ARG A 100 9.36 -1.30 -0.80
CA ARG A 100 8.79 -2.08 0.31
C ARG A 100 8.45 -1.18 1.50
N TYR A 101 9.35 -0.28 1.89
CA TYR A 101 9.10 0.70 2.94
C TYR A 101 7.91 1.60 2.60
N GLY A 102 7.87 2.17 1.39
CA GLY A 102 6.75 3.01 0.94
C GLY A 102 5.41 2.26 0.95
N PHE A 103 5.40 1.00 0.52
CA PHE A 103 4.22 0.13 0.61
C PHE A 103 3.78 -0.08 2.07
N CYS A 104 4.68 -0.57 2.93
CA CYS A 104 4.37 -0.93 4.31
C CYS A 104 3.90 0.28 5.13
N ALA A 105 4.60 1.41 5.03
CA ALA A 105 4.25 2.64 5.73
C ALA A 105 2.86 3.18 5.29
N SER A 106 2.57 3.17 3.99
CA SER A 106 1.28 3.61 3.44
C SER A 106 0.12 2.73 3.92
N VAL A 107 0.32 1.40 4.01
CA VAL A 107 -0.70 0.50 4.59
C VAL A 107 -0.85 0.71 6.09
N ALA A 108 0.24 0.83 6.84
CA ALA A 108 0.18 1.02 8.29
C ALA A 108 -0.56 2.32 8.69
N LEU A 109 -0.36 3.41 7.93
CA LEU A 109 -1.05 4.70 8.15
C LEU A 109 -2.58 4.58 8.04
N ARG A 110 -3.11 3.56 7.35
CA ARG A 110 -4.56 3.31 7.28
C ARG A 110 -5.18 2.88 8.60
N SER A 111 -4.38 2.43 9.57
CA SER A 111 -4.85 2.15 10.92
C SER A 111 -5.58 3.34 11.56
N ALA A 112 -5.25 4.57 11.15
CA ALA A 112 -5.96 5.78 11.57
C ALA A 112 -7.47 5.77 11.25
N TRP A 113 -7.91 5.01 10.24
CA TRP A 113 -9.33 4.83 9.91
C TRP A 113 -9.94 3.56 10.49
N GLU A 114 -9.20 2.43 10.49
CA GLU A 114 -9.78 1.13 10.86
C GLU A 114 -9.78 0.87 12.38
N VAL A 115 -8.74 1.30 13.10
CA VAL A 115 -8.66 1.11 14.56
C VAL A 115 -9.82 1.81 15.29
N PRO A 116 -10.19 3.08 14.97
CA PRO A 116 -11.34 3.71 15.60
C PRO A 116 -12.65 2.98 15.36
N LYS A 117 -12.85 2.40 14.16
CA LYS A 117 -14.05 1.59 13.86
C LYS A 117 -14.09 0.34 14.71
N LEU A 118 -12.96 -0.38 14.81
CA LEU A 118 -12.85 -1.59 15.62
C LEU A 118 -13.13 -1.30 17.10
N ILE A 119 -12.53 -0.24 17.66
CA ILE A 119 -12.76 0.18 19.05
C ILE A 119 -14.24 0.51 19.27
N LYS A 120 -14.86 1.26 18.34
CA LYS A 120 -16.27 1.64 18.46
C LYS A 120 -17.20 0.42 18.46
N LEU A 121 -16.93 -0.57 17.61
CA LEU A 121 -17.72 -1.81 17.54
C LEU A 121 -17.48 -2.73 18.73
N ALA A 122 -16.24 -2.83 19.21
CA ALA A 122 -15.93 -3.60 20.41
C ALA A 122 -16.59 -3.01 21.68
N ALA A 123 -16.91 -1.72 21.66
CA ALA A 123 -17.61 -1.03 22.73
C ALA A 123 -19.15 -1.01 22.57
N SER A 124 -19.72 -1.47 21.45
CA SER A 124 -21.17 -1.44 21.23
C SER A 124 -21.88 -2.64 21.86
N SER A 125 -23.15 -2.43 22.25
CA SER A 125 -24.01 -3.49 22.80
C SER A 125 -24.53 -4.45 21.72
N GLU A 126 -24.53 -4.02 20.45
CA GLU A 126 -24.78 -4.86 19.28
C GLU A 126 -23.43 -5.34 18.75
N ILE A 127 -23.20 -6.65 18.83
CA ILE A 127 -21.94 -7.30 18.43
C ILE A 127 -22.20 -8.08 17.15
N ASP A 128 -21.65 -7.62 16.04
CA ASP A 128 -21.50 -8.40 14.82
C ASP A 128 -20.09 -9.02 14.81
N LEU A 129 -20.01 -10.31 15.16
CA LEU A 129 -18.75 -11.03 15.29
C LEU A 129 -17.97 -11.11 13.97
N ASP A 130 -18.66 -11.26 12.84
CA ASP A 130 -18.01 -11.37 11.53
C ASP A 130 -17.35 -10.05 11.15
N VAL A 131 -18.02 -8.93 11.41
CA VAL A 131 -17.48 -7.58 11.17
C VAL A 131 -16.28 -7.31 12.08
N ILE A 132 -16.36 -7.68 13.37
CA ILE A 132 -15.26 -7.52 14.33
C ILE A 132 -14.07 -8.39 13.92
N GLU A 133 -14.29 -9.63 13.52
CA GLU A 133 -13.23 -10.54 13.09
C GLU A 133 -12.53 -10.03 11.83
N ASN A 134 -13.30 -9.55 10.85
CA ASN A 134 -12.76 -8.95 9.64
C ASN A 134 -11.92 -7.69 9.93
N LEU A 135 -12.44 -6.76 10.75
CA LEU A 135 -11.70 -5.55 11.13
C LEU A 135 -10.45 -5.87 11.97
N THR A 136 -10.54 -6.85 12.87
CA THR A 136 -9.40 -7.31 13.66
C THR A 136 -8.29 -7.81 12.75
N ARG A 137 -8.61 -8.61 11.73
CA ARG A 137 -7.62 -9.07 10.73
C ARG A 137 -7.00 -7.92 9.95
N ILE A 138 -7.80 -6.96 9.50
CA ILE A 138 -7.30 -5.79 8.77
C ILE A 138 -6.34 -4.97 9.65
N VAL A 139 -6.71 -4.72 10.91
CA VAL A 139 -5.87 -4.00 11.86
C VAL A 139 -4.58 -4.76 12.17
N SER A 140 -4.63 -6.09 12.35
CA SER A 140 -3.42 -6.91 12.53
C SER A 140 -2.46 -6.78 11.36
N ILE A 141 -2.96 -6.86 10.11
CA ILE A 141 -2.12 -6.66 8.91
C ILE A 141 -1.48 -5.27 8.90
N GLN A 142 -2.23 -4.22 9.26
CA GLN A 142 -1.70 -2.86 9.34
C GLN A 142 -0.62 -2.72 10.41
N MET A 143 -0.79 -3.39 11.56
CA MET A 143 0.21 -3.42 12.62
C MET A 143 1.48 -4.16 12.19
N ASP A 144 1.35 -5.34 11.57
CA ASP A 144 2.48 -6.13 11.09
C ASP A 144 3.29 -5.37 10.05
N LEU A 145 2.62 -4.69 9.12
CA LEU A 145 3.28 -3.83 8.13
C LEU A 145 3.88 -2.57 8.76
N GLY A 146 3.32 -2.07 9.86
CA GLY A 146 3.94 -1.00 10.64
C GLY A 146 5.26 -1.44 11.25
N VAL A 147 5.31 -2.63 11.85
CA VAL A 147 6.54 -3.22 12.39
C VAL A 147 7.58 -3.45 11.30
N GLU A 148 7.15 -3.92 10.12
CA GLU A 148 8.05 -4.08 8.98
C GLU A 148 8.59 -2.72 8.47
N ALA A 149 7.75 -1.69 8.40
CA ALA A 149 8.17 -0.35 8.05
C ALA A 149 9.21 0.20 9.04
N ASP A 150 9.05 -0.05 10.34
CA ASP A 150 10.04 0.33 11.37
C ASP A 150 11.39 -0.35 11.16
N SER A 151 11.38 -1.63 10.78
CA SER A 151 12.60 -2.39 10.46
C SER A 151 13.31 -1.80 9.24
N LEU A 152 12.56 -1.59 8.14
CA LEU A 152 13.09 -1.09 6.88
C LEU A 152 13.54 0.37 6.94
N MET A 153 12.96 1.17 7.84
CA MET A 153 13.31 2.59 7.99
C MET A 153 14.82 2.79 8.22
N ARG A 154 15.48 1.86 8.91
CA ARG A 154 16.94 1.93 9.13
C ARG A 154 17.71 1.76 7.83
N GLU A 155 17.32 0.80 7.01
CA GLU A 155 17.94 0.50 5.71
C GLU A 155 17.76 1.67 4.74
N VAL A 156 16.54 2.22 4.64
CA VAL A 156 16.25 3.38 3.79
C VAL A 156 17.07 4.61 4.19
N ASN A 157 17.27 4.83 5.50
CA ASN A 157 18.07 5.95 5.97
C ASN A 157 19.59 5.77 5.72
N LEU A 158 20.07 4.55 5.50
CA LEU A 158 21.46 4.27 5.13
C LEU A 158 21.72 4.45 3.63
N TRP A 159 20.73 4.17 2.78
CA TRP A 159 20.81 4.29 1.32
C TRP A 159 21.27 5.68 0.83
N GLU A 160 20.92 6.76 1.53
CA GLU A 160 21.34 8.13 1.19
C GLU A 160 22.86 8.36 1.37
N GLN A 161 23.54 7.59 2.22
CA GLN A 161 24.98 7.78 2.47
C GLN A 161 25.88 7.26 1.33
N GLU A 162 25.35 6.37 0.48
CA GLU A 162 26.14 5.70 -0.56
C GLU A 162 26.00 6.34 -1.95
N PHE A 163 24.92 7.09 -2.22
CA PHE A 163 24.59 7.58 -3.57
C PHE A 163 24.63 9.11 -3.75
N ILE A 164 25.06 9.86 -2.72
CA ILE A 164 25.35 11.31 -2.78
C ILE A 164 26.83 11.58 -2.46
N LYS A 165 27.73 10.87 -3.15
CA LYS A 165 29.15 11.26 -3.26
C LYS A 165 29.50 11.52 -4.70
#